data_AF-A0A7V6NMB6-F1
#
_entry.id   AF-A0A7V6NMB6-F1
#
_cell.length_a   1.000
_cell.length_b   1.000
_cell.length_c   1.000
_cell.angle_alpha   90.00
_cell.angle_beta   90.00
_cell.angle_gamma   90.00
#
_symmetry.space_group_name_H-M   'P 1'
#
loop_
_entity.id
_entity.type
_entity.pdbx_description
1 polymer ?
#
loop_
_entity_poly.entity_id
_entity_poly.type
_entity_poly.pdbx_seq_one_letter_code
_entity_poly.pdbx_strand_id
1 'polypeptide(L)'
;MKRFIGALGKTIGYWLMWLGLAALICPFLFPIEMWPQLKKILDIIVLVFPIGFVIRYVFMFERELFERLLYLVKDVFTAAVFATLPCLAVPIPYVIYHKTSYDSIIKGLLLVAIGIVGYLLMDNVIKGHEKKKKRANKGD
;
A
#
# COMPACT_ATOMS: atom_id res chain seq x y z
N MET A 1 3.88 28.47 3.06
CA MET A 1 5.00 27.57 3.43
C MET A 1 4.55 26.32 4.20
N LYS A 2 3.83 26.43 5.33
CA LYS A 2 3.36 25.25 6.12
C LYS A 2 2.54 24.22 5.33
N ARG A 3 1.59 24.65 4.48
CA ARG A 3 0.78 23.76 3.63
C ARG A 3 1.60 23.00 2.57
N PHE A 4 2.66 23.62 2.06
CA PHE A 4 3.53 23.03 1.04
C PHE A 4 4.42 21.92 1.63
N ILE A 5 4.99 22.18 2.81
CA ILE A 5 5.76 21.17 3.58
C ILE A 5 4.83 20.01 4.00
N GLY A 6 3.59 20.32 4.40
CA GLY A 6 2.58 19.30 4.69
C GLY A 6 2.24 18.41 3.49
N ALA A 7 2.09 18.99 2.30
CA ALA A 7 1.83 18.23 1.07
C ALA A 7 3.03 17.37 0.66
N LEU A 8 4.25 17.92 0.72
CA LEU A 8 5.49 17.18 0.45
C LEU A 8 5.67 16.00 1.39
N GLY A 9 5.48 16.21 2.70
CA GLY A 9 5.58 15.15 3.70
C GLY A 9 4.53 14.05 3.50
N LYS A 10 3.28 14.41 3.16
CA LYS A 10 2.25 13.44 2.79
C LYS A 10 2.70 12.61 1.59
N THR A 11 3.19 13.24 0.52
CA THR A 11 3.62 12.53 -0.69
C THR A 11 4.83 11.63 -0.45
N ILE A 12 5.88 12.14 0.19
CA ILE A 12 7.09 11.38 0.50
C ILE A 12 6.76 10.17 1.39
N GLY A 13 5.93 10.35 2.43
CA GLY A 13 5.49 9.25 3.30
C GLY A 13 4.76 8.15 2.53
N TYR A 14 3.91 8.53 1.55
CA TYR A 14 3.22 7.57 0.69
C TYR A 14 4.19 6.80 -0.23
N TRP A 15 5.16 7.48 -0.83
CA TRP A 15 6.18 6.84 -1.66
C TRP A 15 7.03 5.83 -0.86
N LEU A 16 7.44 6.19 0.36
CA LEU A 16 8.21 5.31 1.24
C LEU A 16 7.37 4.13 1.73
N MET A 17 6.09 4.34 2.05
CA MET A 17 5.15 3.25 2.34
C MET A 17 5.03 2.31 1.15
N TRP A 18 4.85 2.85 -0.06
CA TRP A 18 4.72 2.04 -1.27
C TRP A 18 5.97 1.19 -1.54
N LEU A 19 7.16 1.79 -1.47
CA LEU A 19 8.44 1.08 -1.64
C LEU A 19 8.62 -0.02 -0.59
N GLY A 20 8.34 0.28 0.68
CA GLY A 20 8.45 -0.70 1.76
C GLY A 20 7.43 -1.84 1.62
N LEU A 21 6.21 -1.55 1.18
CA LEU A 21 5.19 -2.57 0.97
C LEU A 21 5.50 -3.45 -0.24
N ALA A 22 6.05 -2.88 -1.32
CA ALA A 22 6.56 -3.64 -2.45
C ALA A 22 7.67 -4.60 -2.03
N ALA A 23 8.57 -4.15 -1.14
CA ALA A 23 9.61 -5.01 -0.61
C ALA A 23 9.07 -6.16 0.26
N LEU A 24 7.95 -5.96 0.95
CA LEU A 24 7.25 -7.00 1.72
C LEU A 24 6.49 -8.00 0.84
N ILE A 25 5.94 -7.54 -0.30
CA ILE A 25 5.10 -8.37 -1.18
C ILE A 25 5.94 -9.18 -2.19
N CYS A 26 7.03 -8.60 -2.72
CA CYS A 26 8.01 -9.29 -3.56
C CYS A 26 8.33 -10.73 -3.10
N PRO A 27 8.68 -10.98 -1.81
CA PRO A 27 8.94 -12.31 -1.29
C PRO A 27 7.92 -13.39 -1.62
N PHE A 28 6.65 -13.02 -1.61
CA PHE A 28 5.56 -13.95 -1.79
C PHE A 28 5.25 -14.24 -3.26
N LEU A 29 5.77 -13.42 -4.17
CA LEU A 29 5.50 -13.50 -5.60
C LEU A 29 6.64 -14.12 -6.39
N PHE A 30 7.87 -14.01 -5.92
CA PHE A 30 9.02 -14.52 -6.65
C PHE A 30 9.23 -16.03 -6.40
N PRO A 31 9.55 -16.81 -7.44
CA PRO A 31 9.96 -18.20 -7.27
C PRO A 31 11.23 -18.31 -6.41
N ILE A 32 11.31 -19.40 -5.63
CA ILE A 32 12.33 -19.64 -4.59
C ILE A 32 13.77 -19.53 -5.15
N GLU A 33 13.98 -19.83 -6.43
CA GLU A 33 15.28 -19.75 -7.10
C GLU A 33 15.83 -18.32 -7.21
N MET A 34 14.95 -17.31 -7.36
CA MET A 34 15.35 -15.89 -7.45
C MET A 34 15.50 -15.22 -6.07
N TRP A 35 15.19 -15.95 -5.00
CA TRP A 35 15.09 -15.45 -3.64
C TRP A 35 16.41 -14.96 -2.99
N PRO A 36 17.56 -15.66 -3.13
CA PRO A 36 18.77 -15.32 -2.37
C PRO A 36 19.35 -13.94 -2.71
N GLN A 37 19.22 -13.51 -3.95
CA GLN A 37 19.74 -12.21 -4.43
C GLN A 37 18.78 -11.07 -4.07
N LEU A 38 17.46 -11.32 -4.18
CA LEU A 38 16.43 -10.33 -3.84
C LEU A 38 16.36 -10.06 -2.34
N LYS A 39 16.52 -11.09 -1.50
CA LYS A 39 16.31 -11.02 -0.05
C LYS A 39 17.15 -9.92 0.63
N LYS A 40 18.42 -9.77 0.28
CA LYS A 40 19.30 -8.76 0.89
C LYS A 40 18.87 -7.32 0.59
N ILE A 41 18.38 -7.07 -0.63
CA ILE A 41 17.90 -5.74 -1.06
C ILE A 41 16.55 -5.47 -0.40
N LEU A 42 15.66 -6.47 -0.38
CA LEU A 42 14.33 -6.34 0.20
C LEU A 42 14.37 -6.12 1.72
N ASP A 43 15.23 -6.83 2.47
CA ASP A 43 15.34 -6.67 3.93
C ASP A 43 15.69 -5.24 4.34
N ILE A 44 16.54 -4.54 3.57
CA ILE A 44 16.88 -3.13 3.81
C ILE A 44 15.68 -2.21 3.50
N ILE A 45 14.95 -2.48 2.41
CA ILE A 45 13.82 -1.65 1.98
C ILE A 45 12.60 -1.86 2.87
N VAL A 46 12.40 -3.05 3.46
CA VAL A 46 11.31 -3.33 4.41
C VAL A 46 11.37 -2.40 5.63
N LEU A 47 12.56 -2.04 6.10
CA LEU A 47 12.74 -1.09 7.22
C LEU A 47 12.25 0.33 6.89
N VAL A 48 12.11 0.67 5.61
CA VAL A 48 11.60 1.97 5.14
C VAL A 48 10.08 2.05 5.27
N PHE A 49 9.37 0.91 5.31
CA PHE A 49 7.91 0.87 5.45
C PHE A 49 7.39 1.58 6.72
N PRO A 50 7.84 1.24 7.95
CA PRO A 50 7.37 1.91 9.16
C PRO A 50 7.73 3.40 9.18
N ILE A 51 8.87 3.78 8.59
CA ILE A 51 9.29 5.18 8.47
C ILE A 51 8.32 5.96 7.58
N GLY A 52 7.97 5.42 6.42
CA GLY A 52 6.97 6.01 5.52
C GLY A 52 5.60 6.15 6.20
N PHE A 53 5.19 5.13 6.96
CA PHE A 53 3.93 5.13 7.71
C PHE A 53 3.88 6.26 8.76
N VAL A 54 4.95 6.41 9.55
CA VAL A 54 5.04 7.47 10.57
C VAL A 54 5.02 8.85 9.92
N ILE A 55 5.80 9.06 8.85
CA ILE A 55 5.83 10.32 8.11
C ILE A 55 4.42 10.65 7.60
N ARG A 56 3.76 9.69 6.93
CA ARG A 56 2.42 9.86 6.38
C ARG A 56 1.39 10.21 7.48
N TYR A 57 1.48 9.56 8.63
CA TYR A 57 0.60 9.82 9.77
C TYR A 57 0.78 11.23 10.36
N VAL A 58 2.03 11.63 10.62
CA VAL A 58 2.36 12.93 11.22
C VAL A 58 1.93 14.07 10.30
N PHE A 59 2.15 13.92 9.00
CA PHE A 59 1.77 14.96 8.03
C PHE A 59 0.27 15.02 7.73
N MET A 60 -0.56 14.06 8.20
CA MET A 60 -2.03 14.16 8.19
C MET A 60 -2.62 14.87 9.43
N PHE A 61 -1.86 15.77 10.07
CA PHE A 61 -2.27 16.45 11.30
C PHE A 61 -3.58 17.26 11.22
N GLU A 62 -4.04 17.59 10.01
CA GLU A 62 -5.29 18.34 9.78
C GLU A 62 -6.56 17.51 10.00
N ARG A 63 -6.45 16.17 10.11
CA ARG A 63 -7.58 15.25 10.31
C ARG A 63 -7.65 14.77 11.76
N GLU A 64 -8.79 14.28 12.19
CA GLU A 64 -8.95 13.60 13.49
C GLU A 64 -8.19 12.27 13.52
N LEU A 65 -7.76 11.83 14.72
CA LEU A 65 -6.95 10.62 14.91
C LEU A 65 -7.54 9.37 14.21
N PHE A 66 -8.85 9.17 14.35
CA PHE A 66 -9.55 8.04 13.74
C PHE A 66 -9.61 8.16 12.20
N GLU A 67 -9.89 9.35 11.67
CA GLU A 67 -9.86 9.61 10.23
C GLU A 67 -8.45 9.34 9.66
N ARG A 68 -7.38 9.80 10.32
CA ARG A 68 -6.00 9.53 9.87
C ARG A 68 -5.72 8.05 9.71
N LEU A 69 -6.16 7.23 10.66
CA LEU A 69 -5.94 5.80 10.64
C LEU A 69 -6.72 5.12 9.50
N LEU A 70 -7.96 5.53 9.26
CA LEU A 70 -8.75 5.05 8.11
C LEU A 70 -8.09 5.39 6.78
N TYR A 71 -7.58 6.61 6.61
CA TYR A 71 -6.87 7.00 5.40
C TYR A 71 -5.55 6.25 5.23
N LEU A 72 -4.80 6.00 6.31
CA LEU A 72 -3.59 5.19 6.25
C LEU A 72 -3.86 3.76 5.83
N VAL A 73 -4.90 3.13 6.38
CA VAL A 73 -5.29 1.77 6.01
C VAL A 73 -5.74 1.73 4.54
N LYS A 74 -6.49 2.75 4.07
CA LYS A 74 -6.82 2.91 2.65
C LYS A 74 -5.57 3.07 1.78
N ASP A 75 -4.59 3.85 2.24
CA ASP A 75 -3.31 4.05 1.54
C ASP A 75 -2.50 2.75 1.47
N VAL A 76 -2.53 1.89 2.51
CA VAL A 76 -1.89 0.56 2.50
C VAL A 76 -2.53 -0.34 1.44
N PHE A 77 -3.86 -0.40 1.35
CA PHE A 77 -4.54 -1.18 0.31
C PHE A 77 -4.23 -0.66 -1.10
N THR A 78 -4.20 0.66 -1.27
CA THR A 78 -3.82 1.29 -2.55
C THR A 78 -2.37 0.94 -2.90
N ALA A 79 -1.45 1.09 -1.94
CA ALA A 79 -0.05 0.75 -2.11
C ALA A 79 0.15 -0.73 -2.44
N ALA A 80 -0.64 -1.63 -1.84
CA ALA A 80 -0.60 -3.07 -2.13
C ALA A 80 -0.93 -3.37 -3.60
N VAL A 81 -1.96 -2.74 -4.16
CA VAL A 81 -2.30 -2.91 -5.59
C VAL A 81 -1.15 -2.42 -6.47
N PHE A 82 -0.68 -1.19 -6.23
CA PHE A 82 0.38 -0.59 -7.05
C PHE A 82 1.74 -1.29 -6.90
N ALA A 83 2.02 -1.88 -5.74
CA ALA A 83 3.23 -2.64 -5.49
C ALA A 83 3.16 -4.01 -6.16
N THR A 84 2.00 -4.67 -6.13
CA THR A 84 1.84 -6.02 -6.67
C THR A 84 1.97 -6.06 -8.20
N LEU A 85 1.54 -5.02 -8.91
CA LEU A 85 1.62 -4.94 -10.37
C LEU A 85 3.06 -5.08 -10.93
N PRO A 86 4.05 -4.26 -10.53
CA PRO A 86 5.44 -4.43 -10.97
C PRO A 86 6.06 -5.72 -10.43
N CYS A 87 5.69 -6.18 -9.23
CA CYS A 87 6.16 -7.45 -8.69
C CYS A 87 5.67 -8.67 -9.48
N LEU A 88 4.51 -8.57 -10.16
CA LEU A 88 3.99 -9.61 -11.06
C LEU A 88 4.67 -9.59 -12.43
N ALA A 89 5.19 -8.45 -12.87
CA ALA A 89 5.84 -8.32 -14.19
C ALA A 89 7.09 -9.21 -14.33
N VAL A 90 7.72 -9.60 -13.22
CA VAL A 90 8.93 -10.46 -13.21
C VAL A 90 8.61 -11.97 -13.23
N PRO A 91 7.70 -12.52 -12.41
CA PRO A 91 7.37 -13.94 -12.46
C PRO A 91 6.57 -14.35 -13.71
N ILE A 92 5.80 -13.45 -14.34
CA ILE A 92 5.04 -13.75 -15.57
C ILE A 92 5.94 -14.33 -16.69
N PRO A 93 7.01 -13.65 -17.14
CA PRO A 93 7.89 -14.18 -18.18
C PRO A 93 8.63 -15.44 -17.73
N TYR A 94 9.01 -15.55 -16.45
CA TYR A 94 9.67 -16.74 -15.90
C TYR A 94 8.77 -17.98 -15.99
N VAL A 95 7.48 -17.86 -15.62
CA VAL A 95 6.50 -18.95 -15.71
C VAL A 95 6.25 -19.35 -17.17
N ILE A 96 6.14 -18.38 -18.08
CA ILE A 96 5.95 -18.64 -19.52
C ILE A 96 7.17 -19.38 -20.10
N TYR A 97 8.38 -18.97 -19.75
CA TYR A 97 9.62 -19.51 -20.31
C TYR A 97 9.96 -20.91 -19.78
N HIS A 98 9.79 -21.14 -18.48
CA HIS A 98 10.14 -22.43 -17.86
C HIS A 98 8.94 -23.40 -17.74
N LYS A 99 7.74 -23.02 -18.19
CA LYS A 99 6.50 -23.79 -18.04
C LYS A 99 6.28 -24.29 -16.60
N THR A 100 6.65 -23.46 -15.63
CA THR A 100 6.54 -23.75 -14.21
C THR A 100 5.13 -23.46 -13.70
N SER A 101 4.87 -23.75 -12.42
CA SER A 101 3.56 -23.53 -11.80
C SER A 101 3.14 -22.05 -11.82
N TYR A 102 1.88 -21.78 -12.13
CA TYR A 102 1.25 -20.44 -12.13
C TYR A 102 0.99 -19.88 -10.72
N ASP A 103 1.42 -20.59 -9.66
CA ASP A 103 1.15 -20.25 -8.25
C ASP A 103 1.54 -18.79 -7.89
N SER A 104 2.71 -18.32 -8.33
CA SER A 104 3.16 -16.93 -8.15
C SER A 104 2.22 -15.90 -8.78
N ILE A 105 1.66 -16.20 -9.96
CA ILE A 105 0.75 -15.31 -10.69
C ILE A 105 -0.61 -15.26 -9.98
N ILE A 106 -1.12 -16.43 -9.56
CA ILE A 106 -2.38 -16.55 -8.82
C ILE A 106 -2.31 -15.79 -7.48
N LYS A 107 -1.21 -15.96 -6.73
CA LYS A 107 -0.96 -15.22 -5.48
C LYS A 107 -0.96 -13.70 -5.68
N GLY A 108 -0.33 -13.22 -6.76
CA GLY A 108 -0.35 -11.79 -7.07
C GLY A 108 -1.73 -11.28 -7.47
N LEU A 109 -2.48 -12.03 -8.28
CA LEU A 109 -3.87 -11.68 -8.61
C LEU A 109 -4.76 -11.63 -7.36
N LEU A 110 -4.58 -12.56 -6.42
CA LEU A 110 -5.27 -12.55 -5.12
C LEU A 110 -4.92 -11.31 -4.30
N LEU A 111 -3.64 -10.92 -4.24
CA LEU A 111 -3.21 -9.70 -3.54
C LEU A 111 -3.79 -8.43 -4.17
N VAL A 112 -3.84 -8.37 -5.50
CA VAL A 112 -4.51 -7.26 -6.21
C VAL A 112 -6.01 -7.21 -5.85
N ALA A 113 -6.69 -8.36 -5.87
CA ALA A 113 -8.11 -8.44 -5.53
C ALA A 113 -8.38 -7.98 -4.09
N ILE A 114 -7.58 -8.45 -3.12
CA ILE A 114 -7.68 -8.01 -1.72
C ILE A 114 -7.43 -6.50 -1.61
N GLY A 115 -6.43 -5.97 -2.31
CA GLY A 115 -6.13 -4.54 -2.31
C GLY A 115 -7.30 -3.69 -2.85
N ILE A 116 -7.92 -4.11 -3.96
CA ILE A 116 -9.07 -3.41 -4.55
C ILE A 116 -10.29 -3.46 -3.61
N VAL A 117 -10.62 -4.66 -3.10
CA VAL A 117 -11.78 -4.82 -2.20
C VAL A 117 -11.57 -4.02 -0.91
N GLY A 118 -10.37 -4.10 -0.31
CA GLY A 118 -10.00 -3.33 0.87
C GLY A 118 -10.10 -1.83 0.64
N TYR A 119 -9.61 -1.33 -0.50
CA TYR A 119 -9.76 0.07 -0.90
C TYR A 119 -11.23 0.51 -0.98
N LEU A 120 -12.08 -0.27 -1.65
CA LEU A 120 -13.50 0.05 -1.82
C LEU A 120 -14.25 0.06 -0.49
N LEU A 121 -14.00 -0.91 0.39
CA LEU A 121 -14.60 -0.97 1.72
C LEU A 121 -14.18 0.25 2.56
N MET A 122 -12.89 0.59 2.56
CA MET A 122 -12.39 1.74 3.31
C MET A 122 -12.92 3.06 2.76
N ASP A 123 -13.02 3.20 1.43
CA ASP A 123 -13.61 4.38 0.79
C ASP A 123 -15.08 4.57 1.18
N ASN A 124 -15.85 3.47 1.23
CA ASN A 124 -17.25 3.48 1.69
C ASN A 124 -17.37 3.88 3.16
N VAL A 125 -16.50 3.35 4.03
CA VAL A 125 -16.47 3.70 5.47
C VAL A 125 -16.17 5.19 5.66
N ILE A 126 -15.13 5.70 4.98
CA ILE A 126 -14.74 7.12 5.07
C ILE A 126 -15.88 8.03 4.59
N LYS A 127 -16.46 7.75 3.42
CA LYS A 127 -17.60 8.52 2.89
C LYS A 127 -18.83 8.46 3.81
N GLY A 128 -19.07 7.31 4.46
CA GLY A 128 -20.13 7.17 5.45
C GLY A 128 -19.91 8.05 6.67
N HIS A 129 -18.67 8.11 7.18
CA HIS A 129 -18.30 8.95 8.32
C HIS A 129 -18.44 10.45 8.00
N GLU A 130 -17.97 10.88 6.83
CA GLU A 130 -18.10 12.28 6.37
C GLU A 130 -19.57 12.69 6.22
N LYS A 131 -20.43 11.80 5.70
CA LYS A 131 -21.88 12.06 5.59
C LYS A 131 -22.54 12.22 6.96
N LYS A 132 -22.17 11.39 7.95
CA LYS A 132 -22.67 11.51 9.33
C LYS A 132 -22.22 12.83 9.97
N LYS A 133 -20.95 13.20 9.82
CA LYS A 133 -20.39 14.46 10.33
C LYS A 133 -21.10 15.69 9.75
N LYS A 134 -21.40 15.69 8.45
CA LYS A 134 -22.17 16.76 7.78
C LYS A 134 -23.62 16.86 8.24
N ARG A 135 -24.25 15.75 8.63
CA ARG A 135 -25.62 15.74 9.15
C ARG A 135 -25.67 16.27 10.59
N ALA A 136 -24.68 15.93 11.42
CA ALA A 136 -24.57 16.49 12.76
C ALA A 136 -24.41 18.02 12.74
N ASN A 137 -23.54 18.57 11.87
CA ASN A 137 -23.34 20.02 11.74
C ASN A 137 -24.49 20.79 11.08
N LYS A 138 -25.51 20.11 10.54
CA LYS A 138 -26.71 20.75 9.96
C LYS A 138 -27.95 20.65 10.87
N GLY A 139 -27.82 19.95 12.01
CA GLY A 139 -28.88 19.76 12.99
C GLY A 139 -28.80 20.73 14.17
N ASP A 140 -27.77 21.58 14.23
CA ASP A 140 -27.65 22.77 15.08
C ASP A 140 -27.93 24.03 14.24
#